data_AF-A0A0K8R107-F1
#
_entry.id   AF-A0A0K8R107-F1
#
_cell.length_a   1.000
_cell.length_b   1.000
_cell.length_c   1.000
_cell.angle_alpha   90.00
_cell.angle_beta   90.00
_cell.angle_gamma   90.00
#
_symmetry.space_group_name_H-M   'P 1'
#
loop_
_entity.id
_entity.type
_entity.pdbx_description
1 polymer ?
#
loop_
_entity_poly.entity_id
_entity_poly.type
_entity_poly.pdbx_seq_one_letter_code
_entity_poly.pdbx_strand_id
1 'polypeptide(L)'
;MTGDYASYIASTDYNLNGTSVSFDHTTEPVDYTIAEGPNAGFQYKYPANTGFGATKNDRLTKIITQKYISNYPWNPLEAWNDHRRLNLPFFINPAEEVDLININLKPNESHPDNFPKRVAYPSRIERENPTAWAQVTSSGFENKTYTRLWWAK
;
A
#
# COMPACT_ATOMS: atom_id res chain seq x y z
N MET A 1 6.90 -31.79 -7.80
CA MET A 1 6.41 -30.57 -7.13
C MET A 1 7.43 -29.92 -6.20
N THR A 2 8.58 -30.54 -5.89
CA THR A 2 9.61 -29.95 -5.00
C THR A 2 10.56 -28.96 -5.68
N GLY A 3 10.74 -29.05 -7.01
CA GLY A 3 11.61 -28.13 -7.76
C GLY A 3 11.08 -26.70 -7.88
N ASP A 4 9.77 -26.54 -8.04
CA ASP A 4 9.15 -25.22 -8.26
C ASP A 4 9.14 -24.38 -6.97
N TYR A 5 8.86 -24.99 -5.82
CA TYR A 5 8.91 -24.30 -4.52
C TYR A 5 10.32 -23.85 -4.16
N ALA A 6 11.31 -24.74 -4.30
CA ALA A 6 12.71 -24.41 -4.00
C ALA A 6 13.23 -23.28 -4.88
N SER A 7 12.87 -23.30 -6.17
CA SER A 7 13.20 -22.23 -7.11
C SER A 7 12.49 -20.92 -6.75
N TYR A 8 11.20 -21.01 -6.36
CA TYR A 8 10.43 -19.84 -5.93
C TYR A 8 11.06 -19.18 -4.71
N ILE A 9 11.26 -19.89 -3.60
CA ILE A 9 11.79 -19.25 -2.36
C ILE A 9 13.24 -18.75 -2.50
N ALA A 10 13.99 -19.25 -3.47
CA ALA A 10 15.34 -18.79 -3.77
C ALA A 10 15.37 -17.61 -4.77
N SER A 11 14.25 -17.29 -5.43
CA SER A 11 14.22 -16.26 -6.47
C SER A 11 14.55 -14.87 -5.89
N THR A 12 15.43 -14.19 -6.63
CA THR A 12 15.85 -12.81 -6.38
C THR A 12 15.19 -11.83 -7.34
N ASP A 13 14.29 -12.33 -8.21
CA ASP A 13 13.54 -11.51 -9.15
C ASP A 13 12.59 -10.58 -8.39
N TYR A 14 12.55 -9.32 -8.81
CA TYR A 14 11.68 -8.31 -8.22
C TYR A 14 10.30 -8.34 -8.85
N ASN A 15 9.26 -8.18 -8.03
CA ASN A 15 7.94 -7.79 -8.52
C ASN A 15 7.95 -6.31 -9.00
N LEU A 16 6.82 -5.83 -9.54
CA LEU A 16 6.66 -4.43 -9.97
C LEU A 16 6.88 -3.40 -8.84
N ASN A 17 6.75 -3.81 -7.59
CA ASN A 17 6.97 -2.93 -6.45
C ASN A 17 8.40 -2.99 -5.90
N GLY A 18 9.28 -3.79 -6.51
CA GLY A 18 10.69 -3.86 -6.12
C GLY A 18 11.01 -4.85 -4.99
N THR A 19 10.10 -5.78 -4.69
CA THR A 19 10.28 -6.79 -3.64
C THR A 19 10.51 -8.16 -4.28
N SER A 20 11.57 -8.86 -3.85
CA SER A 20 11.81 -10.26 -4.21
C SER A 20 11.29 -11.21 -3.14
N VAL A 21 11.12 -12.49 -3.48
CA VAL A 21 10.62 -13.52 -2.55
C VAL A 21 11.70 -14.06 -1.60
N SER A 22 12.95 -14.20 -2.05
CA SER A 22 14.05 -14.69 -1.20
C SER A 22 14.22 -13.84 0.05
N PHE A 23 14.09 -14.46 1.24
CA PHE A 23 14.02 -13.78 2.53
C PHE A 23 15.29 -12.99 2.87
N ASP A 24 16.45 -13.54 2.51
CA ASP A 24 17.76 -12.95 2.81
C ASP A 24 18.28 -12.04 1.67
N HIS A 25 17.60 -12.00 0.53
CA HIS A 25 17.93 -11.07 -0.54
C HIS A 25 17.39 -9.67 -0.21
N THR A 26 18.24 -8.78 0.27
CA THR A 26 17.88 -7.40 0.67
C THR A 26 18.49 -6.33 -0.24
N THR A 27 19.06 -6.71 -1.38
CA THR A 27 19.54 -5.75 -2.39
C THR A 27 18.35 -4.92 -2.87
N GLU A 28 18.50 -3.60 -2.97
CA GLU A 28 17.43 -2.76 -3.50
C GLU A 28 17.36 -2.88 -5.03
N PRO A 29 16.15 -2.82 -5.60
CA PRO A 29 15.95 -2.85 -7.04
C PRO A 29 16.49 -1.56 -7.69
N VAL A 30 16.91 -1.67 -8.94
CA VAL A 30 17.39 -0.54 -9.74
C VAL A 30 16.44 -0.33 -10.90
N ASP A 31 16.05 0.92 -11.17
CA ASP A 31 15.25 1.33 -12.32
C ASP A 31 15.84 0.74 -13.62
N TYR A 32 14.96 0.34 -14.54
CA TYR A 32 15.38 -0.31 -15.80
C TYR A 32 14.61 0.24 -17.00
N THR A 33 15.21 0.10 -18.19
CA THR A 33 14.58 0.52 -19.44
C THR A 33 13.85 -0.66 -20.08
N ILE A 34 12.57 -0.50 -20.36
CA ILE A 34 11.77 -1.41 -21.19
C ILE A 34 12.00 -1.01 -22.65
N ALA A 35 12.57 -1.91 -23.44
CA ALA A 35 12.79 -1.66 -24.87
C ALA A 35 11.47 -1.82 -25.64
N GLU A 36 11.05 -0.78 -26.37
CA GLU A 36 9.87 -0.81 -27.25
C GLU A 36 10.27 -0.88 -28.73
N GLY A 37 10.95 -1.95 -29.12
CA GLY A 37 11.34 -2.17 -30.52
C GLY A 37 12.12 -0.97 -31.11
N PRO A 38 11.73 -0.42 -32.27
CA PRO A 38 12.44 0.72 -32.89
C PRO A 38 12.18 2.08 -32.21
N ASN A 39 11.31 2.15 -31.20
CA ASN A 39 11.02 3.39 -30.47
C ASN A 39 11.98 3.59 -29.30
N ALA A 40 12.09 4.83 -28.80
CA ALA A 40 12.80 5.12 -27.57
C ALA A 40 12.17 4.33 -26.40
N GLY A 41 12.98 3.55 -25.68
CA GLY A 41 12.51 2.71 -24.59
C GLY A 41 11.89 3.51 -23.44
N PHE A 42 10.98 2.88 -22.70
CA PHE A 42 10.34 3.43 -21.52
C PHE A 42 11.19 3.19 -20.27
N GLN A 43 11.45 4.23 -19.48
CA GLN A 43 12.14 4.11 -18.19
C GLN A 43 11.15 3.67 -17.11
N TYR A 44 11.26 2.43 -16.66
CA TYR A 44 10.51 1.93 -15.52
C TYR A 44 11.18 2.37 -14.21
N LYS A 45 10.42 3.10 -13.39
CA LYS A 45 10.85 3.55 -12.07
C LYS A 45 10.13 2.76 -11.00
N TYR A 46 10.88 2.17 -10.08
CA TYR A 46 10.25 1.52 -8.94
C TYR A 46 9.62 2.59 -8.01
N PRO A 47 8.35 2.41 -7.57
CA PRO A 47 7.67 3.41 -6.74
C PRO A 47 8.46 3.79 -5.50
N ALA A 48 8.55 5.08 -5.16
CA ALA A 48 9.23 5.50 -3.94
C ALA A 48 8.46 4.98 -2.70
N ASN A 49 9.21 4.51 -1.70
CA ASN A 49 8.65 4.10 -0.42
C ASN A 49 8.80 5.25 0.59
N THR A 50 7.68 5.77 1.06
CA THR A 50 7.62 6.84 2.07
C THR A 50 7.06 6.37 3.41
N GLY A 51 6.86 5.05 3.55
CA GLY A 51 6.39 4.39 4.77
C GLY A 51 7.50 3.94 5.72
N PHE A 52 7.14 3.05 6.65
CA PHE A 52 8.07 2.50 7.64
C PHE A 52 9.20 1.72 6.94
N GLY A 53 10.44 2.22 7.00
CA GLY A 53 11.62 1.48 6.55
C GLY A 53 12.29 1.92 5.24
N ALA A 54 11.72 2.84 4.45
CA ALA A 54 12.28 3.46 3.22
C ALA A 54 12.84 2.52 2.11
N THR A 55 13.03 1.23 2.37
CA THR A 55 13.54 0.20 1.48
C THR A 55 12.39 -0.60 0.86
N LYS A 56 12.56 -1.11 -0.36
CA LYS A 56 11.55 -1.90 -1.07
C LYS A 56 11.71 -3.40 -0.85
N ASN A 57 12.89 -3.83 -0.42
CA ASN A 57 13.26 -5.25 -0.40
C ASN A 57 13.75 -5.73 0.97
N ASP A 58 13.33 -5.08 2.05
CA ASP A 58 13.64 -5.54 3.41
C ASP A 58 12.77 -6.72 3.85
N ARG A 59 13.17 -7.35 4.96
CA ARG A 59 12.49 -8.53 5.51
C ARG A 59 11.04 -8.25 5.89
N LEU A 60 10.73 -7.07 6.44
CA LEU A 60 9.36 -6.73 6.81
C LEU A 60 8.47 -6.61 5.56
N THR A 61 8.94 -5.94 4.51
CA THR A 61 8.20 -5.86 3.25
C THR A 61 7.94 -7.25 2.68
N LYS A 62 8.92 -8.15 2.71
CA LYS A 62 8.74 -9.54 2.27
C LYS A 62 7.68 -10.28 3.08
N ILE A 63 7.73 -10.19 4.41
CA ILE A 63 6.76 -10.83 5.31
C ILE A 63 5.35 -10.33 5.00
N ILE A 64 5.15 -9.01 4.92
CA ILE A 64 3.82 -8.43 4.69
C ILE A 64 3.32 -8.72 3.27
N THR A 65 4.21 -8.71 2.26
CA THR A 65 3.85 -9.07 0.88
C THR A 65 3.41 -10.52 0.77
N GLN A 66 4.15 -11.48 1.36
CA GLN A 66 3.76 -12.89 1.37
C GLN A 66 2.50 -13.13 2.21
N LYS A 67 2.33 -12.39 3.32
CA LYS A 67 1.08 -12.41 4.11
C LYS A 67 -0.11 -11.94 3.27
N TYR A 68 0.05 -10.86 2.50
CA TYR A 68 -0.99 -10.35 1.60
C TYR A 68 -1.38 -11.40 0.55
N ILE A 69 -0.41 -11.96 -0.18
CA ILE A 69 -0.66 -12.97 -1.22
C ILE A 69 -1.37 -14.19 -0.65
N SER A 70 -0.95 -14.65 0.53
CA SER A 70 -1.54 -15.83 1.20
C SER A 70 -2.98 -15.61 1.67
N ASN A 71 -3.38 -14.36 1.90
CA ASN A 71 -4.70 -13.98 2.37
C ASN A 71 -5.66 -13.53 1.25
N TYR A 72 -5.16 -13.34 0.03
CA TYR A 72 -5.95 -12.85 -1.09
C TYR A 72 -6.83 -13.98 -1.69
N PRO A 73 -8.11 -13.73 -2.03
CA PRO A 73 -8.90 -12.51 -1.83
C PRO A 73 -9.73 -12.51 -0.52
N TRP A 74 -9.55 -13.51 0.35
CA TRP A 74 -10.47 -13.82 1.44
C TRP A 74 -10.39 -12.92 2.65
N ASN A 75 -9.24 -12.28 2.89
CA ASN A 75 -9.03 -11.43 4.06
C ASN A 75 -8.60 -10.00 3.71
N PRO A 76 -9.43 -9.25 2.95
CA PRO A 76 -9.08 -7.91 2.48
C PRO A 76 -9.06 -6.88 3.62
N LEU A 77 -9.81 -7.12 4.71
CA LEU A 77 -9.81 -6.22 5.87
C LEU A 77 -8.46 -6.25 6.57
N GLU A 78 -7.88 -7.43 6.80
CA GLU A 78 -6.55 -7.55 7.39
C GLU A 78 -5.46 -7.01 6.47
N ALA A 79 -5.57 -7.26 5.15
CA ALA A 79 -4.68 -6.64 4.17
C ALA A 79 -4.70 -5.10 4.26
N TRP A 80 -5.90 -4.52 4.39
CA TRP A 80 -6.03 -3.06 4.52
C TRP A 80 -5.62 -2.54 5.92
N ASN A 81 -5.72 -3.37 6.97
CA ASN A 81 -5.18 -3.04 8.29
C ASN A 81 -3.66 -2.96 8.26
N ASP A 82 -2.98 -3.94 7.67
CA ASP A 82 -1.53 -3.93 7.50
C ASP A 82 -1.07 -2.76 6.65
N HIS A 83 -1.76 -2.50 5.53
CA HIS A 83 -1.42 -1.38 4.66
C HIS A 83 -1.59 -0.03 5.37
N ARG A 84 -2.65 0.19 6.16
CA ARG A 84 -2.79 1.44 6.93
C ARG A 84 -1.79 1.58 8.07
N ARG A 85 -1.33 0.46 8.65
CA ARG A 85 -0.40 0.45 9.78
C ARG A 85 1.05 0.61 9.36
N LEU A 86 1.43 -0.01 8.25
CA LEU A 86 2.82 -0.14 7.82
C LEU A 86 3.09 0.48 6.45
N ASN A 87 2.06 0.83 5.70
CA ASN A 87 2.15 1.16 4.28
C ASN A 87 2.67 -0.01 3.42
N LEU A 88 2.33 -1.24 3.84
CA LEU A 88 2.75 -2.50 3.23
C LEU A 88 1.55 -3.44 3.00
N PRO A 89 1.52 -4.24 1.90
CA PRO A 89 2.46 -4.17 0.79
C PRO A 89 2.29 -2.84 0.04
N PHE A 90 3.25 -2.51 -0.82
CA PHE A 90 3.11 -1.33 -1.67
C PHE A 90 1.97 -1.53 -2.64
N PHE A 91 1.09 -0.52 -2.70
CA PHE A 91 0.08 -0.42 -3.74
C PHE A 91 0.48 0.68 -4.70
N ILE A 92 0.16 0.44 -5.97
CA ILE A 92 0.29 1.44 -7.03
C ILE A 92 -0.74 2.53 -6.75
N ASN A 93 -0.32 3.78 -6.89
CA ASN A 93 -1.21 4.92 -6.69
C ASN A 93 -2.27 4.93 -7.81
N PRO A 94 -3.58 4.93 -7.50
CA PRO A 94 -4.62 5.05 -8.53
C PRO A 94 -4.55 6.37 -9.33
N ALA A 95 -3.85 7.39 -8.81
CA ALA A 95 -3.57 8.64 -9.53
C ALA A 95 -2.69 8.46 -10.78
N GLU A 96 -1.93 7.36 -10.88
CA GLU A 96 -1.08 7.11 -12.05
C GLU A 96 -1.91 6.90 -13.33
N GLU A 97 -3.16 6.46 -13.19
CA GLU A 97 -4.02 6.15 -14.34
C GLU A 97 -5.10 7.21 -14.57
N VAL A 98 -5.59 7.89 -13.52
CA VAL A 98 -6.62 8.93 -13.62
C VAL A 98 -6.40 10.03 -12.58
N ASP A 99 -6.37 11.29 -13.03
CA ASP A 99 -6.40 12.46 -12.14
C ASP A 99 -7.73 12.49 -11.36
N LEU A 100 -7.69 12.13 -10.08
CA LEU A 100 -8.84 12.25 -9.20
C LEU A 100 -9.01 13.71 -8.77
N ILE A 101 -10.10 14.34 -9.22
CA ILE A 101 -10.43 15.73 -8.90
C ILE A 101 -10.54 15.89 -7.37
N ASN A 102 -9.85 16.90 -6.81
CA ASN A 102 -9.84 17.29 -5.39
C ASN A 102 -9.06 16.38 -4.41
N ILE A 103 -8.12 15.57 -4.88
CA ILE A 103 -7.21 14.82 -3.98
C ILE A 103 -5.75 15.19 -4.31
N ASN A 104 -5.00 15.68 -3.32
CA ASN A 104 -3.58 16.00 -3.47
C ASN A 104 -2.75 14.71 -3.39
N LEU A 105 -2.83 13.88 -4.44
CA LEU A 105 -2.13 12.61 -4.54
C LEU A 105 -0.64 12.88 -4.82
N LYS A 106 0.22 12.03 -4.27
CA LYS A 106 1.67 11.99 -4.54
C LYS A 106 1.93 11.00 -5.67
N PRO A 107 2.01 11.44 -6.94
CA PRO A 107 2.28 10.55 -8.05
C PRO A 107 3.68 9.92 -7.91
N ASN A 108 3.84 8.71 -8.43
CA ASN A 108 5.03 7.86 -8.41
C ASN A 108 5.49 7.40 -7.01
N GLU A 109 4.63 7.57 -6.01
CA GLU A 109 4.91 7.16 -4.64
C GLU A 109 3.83 6.23 -4.11
N SER A 110 4.23 5.15 -3.42
CA SER A 110 3.31 4.43 -2.55
C SER A 110 3.19 5.22 -1.25
N HIS A 111 2.57 6.41 -1.30
CA HIS A 111 2.46 7.30 -0.14
C HIS A 111 1.20 6.95 0.67
N PRO A 112 1.26 6.84 2.01
CA PRO A 112 0.10 6.48 2.81
C PRO A 112 -1.11 7.39 2.52
N ASP A 113 -0.88 8.69 2.36
CA ASP A 113 -1.94 9.68 2.14
C ASP A 113 -2.62 9.60 0.77
N ASN A 114 -2.10 8.77 -0.14
CA ASN A 114 -2.80 8.44 -1.38
C ASN A 114 -4.01 7.52 -1.15
N PHE A 115 -4.11 6.91 0.02
CA PHE A 115 -5.12 5.90 0.32
C PHE A 115 -6.11 6.35 1.40
N PRO A 116 -7.40 6.02 1.25
CA PRO A 116 -8.41 6.11 2.30
C PRO A 116 -7.94 5.50 3.63
N LYS A 117 -8.26 6.15 4.76
CA LYS A 117 -7.83 5.72 6.10
C LYS A 117 -8.92 4.99 6.89
N ARG A 118 -10.19 5.29 6.61
CA ARG A 118 -11.35 4.68 7.26
C ARG A 118 -12.62 4.88 6.44
N VAL A 119 -13.67 4.16 6.80
CA VAL A 119 -15.03 4.46 6.34
C VAL A 119 -15.63 5.51 7.28
N ALA A 120 -16.20 6.58 6.72
CA ALA A 120 -16.90 7.59 7.50
C ALA A 120 -18.16 6.99 8.15
N TYR A 121 -18.51 7.48 9.34
CA TYR A 121 -19.77 7.13 9.99
C TYR A 121 -20.93 7.57 9.09
N PRO A 122 -22.00 6.77 8.98
CA PRO A 122 -23.20 7.15 8.24
C PRO A 122 -23.80 8.46 8.78
N SER A 123 -24.19 9.37 7.89
CA SER A 123 -24.81 10.67 8.24
C SER A 123 -26.07 10.53 9.10
N ARG A 124 -26.77 9.39 9.01
CA ARG A 124 -27.95 9.06 9.80
C ARG A 124 -27.69 9.08 11.31
N ILE A 125 -26.47 8.73 11.75
CA ILE A 125 -26.11 8.68 13.17
C ILE A 125 -26.23 10.06 13.83
N GLU A 126 -25.89 11.12 13.11
CA GLU A 126 -25.96 12.50 13.61
C GLU A 126 -27.39 12.88 14.04
N ARG A 127 -28.39 12.40 13.29
CA ARG A 127 -29.81 12.64 13.56
C ARG A 127 -30.37 11.69 14.61
N GLU A 128 -30.01 10.41 14.55
CA GLU A 128 -30.66 9.36 15.35
C GLU A 128 -30.03 9.13 16.71
N ASN A 129 -28.77 9.52 16.89
CA ASN A 129 -28.10 9.47 18.18
C ASN A 129 -27.23 10.72 18.38
N PRO A 130 -27.86 11.91 18.53
CA PRO A 130 -27.14 13.18 18.62
C PRO A 130 -26.22 13.25 19.85
N THR A 131 -26.58 12.59 20.96
CA THR A 131 -25.75 12.55 22.17
C THR A 131 -24.45 11.80 21.94
N ALA A 132 -24.49 10.60 21.36
CA ALA A 132 -23.27 9.86 21.05
C ALA A 132 -22.44 10.57 19.97
N TRP A 133 -23.10 11.19 18.99
CA TRP A 133 -22.42 11.97 17.95
C TRP A 133 -21.66 13.17 18.53
N ALA A 134 -22.27 13.91 19.47
CA ALA A 134 -21.62 15.02 20.16
C ALA A 134 -20.39 14.56 20.97
N GLN A 135 -20.46 13.39 21.62
CA GLN A 135 -19.30 12.82 22.33
C GLN A 135 -18.13 12.57 21.39
N VAL A 136 -18.38 11.94 20.23
CA VAL A 136 -17.33 11.64 19.24
C VAL A 136 -16.73 12.93 18.69
N THR A 137 -17.56 13.87 18.24
CA THR A 137 -17.07 15.13 17.63
C THR A 137 -16.38 16.06 18.62
N SER A 138 -16.76 16.05 19.91
CA SER A 138 -16.11 16.86 20.96
C SER A 138 -14.63 16.52 21.19
N SER A 139 -14.20 15.32 20.79
CA SER A 139 -12.79 14.90 20.89
C SER A 139 -11.87 15.54 19.83
N GLY A 140 -12.41 16.37 18.94
CA GLY A 140 -11.70 16.90 17.76
C GLY A 140 -11.65 15.91 16.59
N PHE A 141 -12.39 14.81 16.68
CA PHE A 141 -12.52 13.84 15.62
C PHE A 141 -13.30 14.41 14.42
N GLU A 142 -12.69 14.36 13.24
CA GLU A 142 -13.37 14.65 11.98
C GLU A 142 -13.89 13.37 11.32
N ASN A 143 -15.18 13.35 10.98
CA ASN A 143 -15.79 12.21 10.29
C ASN A 143 -15.50 12.20 8.78
N LYS A 144 -14.22 12.14 8.42
CA LYS A 144 -13.77 12.06 7.03
C LYS A 144 -13.09 10.70 6.77
N THR A 145 -13.05 10.32 5.49
CA THR A 145 -12.39 9.10 5.01
C THR A 145 -10.88 9.13 5.22
N TYR A 146 -10.27 10.32 5.22
CA TYR A 146 -8.83 10.52 5.38
C TYR A 146 -8.38 10.75 6.83
N THR A 147 -9.29 10.75 7.80
CA THR A 147 -8.93 10.83 9.22
C THR A 147 -8.28 9.51 9.65
N ARG A 148 -7.04 9.57 10.17
CA ARG A 148 -6.30 8.39 10.63
C ARG A 148 -6.97 7.75 11.85
N LEU A 149 -6.93 6.42 11.90
CA LEU A 149 -7.32 5.66 13.09
C LEU A 149 -6.22 5.72 14.14
N TRP A 150 -6.58 5.59 15.41
CA TRP A 150 -5.64 5.67 16.53
C TRP A 150 -4.40 4.75 16.43
N TRP A 151 -4.51 3.58 15.80
CA TRP A 151 -3.41 2.63 15.60
C TRP A 151 -2.66 2.82 14.26
N ALA A 152 -3.19 3.63 13.33
CA ALA A 152 -2.61 3.86 12.00
C ALA A 152 -1.89 5.22 12.00
N LYS A 153 -0.60 5.20 12.38
CA LYS A 153 0.20 6.42 12.54
C LYS A 153 0.75 6.92 11.22
#